data_AF-A0A7C4QBY3-F1
#
_entry.id   AF-A0A7C4QBY3-F1
#
_cell.length_a   1.000
_cell.length_b   1.000
_cell.length_c   1.000
_cell.angle_alpha   90.00
_cell.angle_beta   90.00
_cell.angle_gamma   90.00
#
_symmetry.space_group_name_H-M   'P 1'
#
loop_
_entity.id
_entity.type
_entity.pdbx_description
1 polymer ?
#
loop_
_entity_poly.entity_id
_entity_poly.type
_entity_poly.pdbx_seq_one_letter_code
_entity_poly.pdbx_strand_id
1 'polypeptide(L)'
;MKQLKTGFTLIELLVVIAIIAILATLILTNIQGVRERARDLRRKSDLSSIQKSLRLYFNDYRIFPTSSANFAINGCGASHVATCSWGGSFATSTTTYMQRLPLDPSSTTTNPITYQYYRSTTDSDQYIIVAKLENRSDPEKTESQARCSAIYNSFTGNKDVTKDYVICAE
;
A
#
# COMPACT_ATOMS: atom_id res chain seq x y z
N MET A 1 48.00 -25.48 41.10
CA MET A 1 46.60 -25.93 40.88
C MET A 1 46.50 -26.43 39.44
N LYS A 2 46.28 -27.73 39.23
CA LYS A 2 46.16 -28.33 37.88
C LYS A 2 44.79 -27.98 37.30
N GLN A 3 44.78 -27.18 36.25
CA GLN A 3 43.59 -26.88 35.45
C GLN A 3 43.20 -28.14 34.66
N LEU A 4 42.06 -28.75 34.99
CA LEU A 4 41.48 -29.84 34.20
C LEU A 4 40.91 -29.25 32.91
N LYS A 5 41.58 -29.51 31.78
CA LYS A 5 41.04 -29.16 30.46
C LYS A 5 39.87 -30.09 30.16
N THR A 6 38.65 -29.57 30.25
CA THR A 6 37.45 -30.24 29.74
C THR A 6 37.45 -30.12 28.21
N GLY A 7 37.55 -31.26 27.52
CA GLY A 7 37.45 -31.34 26.07
C GLY A 7 36.00 -31.59 25.65
N PHE A 8 35.56 -30.93 24.60
CA PHE A 8 34.27 -31.22 23.96
C PHE A 8 34.30 -32.61 23.32
N THR A 9 33.23 -33.39 23.50
CA THR A 9 33.08 -34.68 22.82
C THR A 9 32.57 -34.47 21.39
N LEU A 10 32.96 -35.37 20.48
CA LEU A 10 32.45 -35.37 19.09
C LEU A 10 30.92 -35.46 19.03
N ILE A 11 30.30 -36.19 19.97
CA ILE A 11 28.85 -36.36 20.00
C ILE A 11 28.14 -35.07 20.42
N GLU A 12 28.70 -34.32 21.37
CA GLU A 12 28.16 -33.01 21.76
C GLU A 12 28.20 -32.02 20.58
N LEU A 13 29.29 -32.00 19.81
CA LEU A 13 29.38 -31.16 18.62
C LEU A 13 28.36 -31.58 17.55
N LEU A 14 28.16 -32.88 17.35
CA LEU A 14 27.23 -33.42 16.35
C LEU A 14 25.78 -33.08 16.68
N VAL A 15 25.38 -33.18 17.95
CA VAL A 15 24.02 -32.81 18.38
C VAL A 15 23.76 -31.32 18.18
N VAL A 16 24.75 -30.46 18.45
CA VAL A 16 24.60 -29.00 18.31
C VAL A 16 24.37 -28.62 16.85
N ILE A 17 25.16 -29.14 15.91
CA ILE A 17 24.96 -28.83 14.48
C ILE A 17 23.62 -29.37 13.97
N ALA A 18 23.14 -30.52 14.49
CA ALA A 18 21.84 -31.07 14.14
C ALA A 18 20.69 -30.16 14.61
N ILE A 19 20.77 -29.64 15.85
CA ILE A 19 19.76 -28.70 16.38
C ILE A 19 19.78 -27.39 15.58
N ILE A 20 20.96 -26.83 15.28
CA ILE A 20 21.08 -25.60 14.47
C ILE A 20 20.48 -25.80 13.07
N ALA A 21 20.73 -26.95 12.43
CA ALA A 21 20.17 -27.26 11.12
C ALA A 21 18.63 -27.30 11.13
N ILE A 22 18.04 -27.95 12.14
CA ILE A 22 16.57 -28.00 12.28
C ILE A 22 16.00 -26.59 12.50
N LEU A 23 16.56 -25.82 13.43
CA LEU A 23 16.08 -24.46 13.71
C LEU A 23 16.22 -23.54 12.50
N ALA A 24 17.31 -23.63 11.74
CA ALA A 24 17.53 -22.83 10.54
C ALA A 24 16.47 -23.11 9.45
N THR A 25 16.09 -24.38 9.24
CA THR A 25 15.08 -24.73 8.22
C THR A 25 13.69 -24.17 8.54
N LEU A 26 13.28 -24.15 9.81
CA LEU A 26 11.98 -23.62 10.23
C LEU A 26 11.87 -22.10 10.06
N ILE A 27 12.98 -21.37 10.19
CA ILE A 27 13.01 -19.90 10.03
C ILE A 27 12.78 -19.50 8.57
N LEU A 28 13.35 -20.25 7.61
CA LEU A 28 13.31 -19.89 6.18
C LEU A 28 11.89 -19.94 5.58
N THR A 29 11.03 -20.85 6.03
CA THR A 29 9.70 -21.05 5.44
C THR A 29 8.70 -19.95 5.79
N ASN A 30 8.91 -19.20 6.87
CA ASN A 30 7.95 -18.19 7.36
C ASN A 30 8.16 -16.77 6.76
N ILE A 31 9.27 -16.54 6.04
CA ILE A 31 9.66 -15.19 5.60
C ILE A 31 8.72 -14.61 4.52
N GLN A 32 8.10 -15.46 3.69
CA GLN A 32 7.28 -15.00 2.56
C GLN A 32 6.02 -14.25 3.02
N GLY A 33 5.24 -14.83 3.93
CA GLY A 33 4.01 -14.20 4.45
C GLY A 33 4.29 -12.92 5.24
N VAL A 34 5.45 -12.82 5.91
CA VAL A 34 5.87 -11.59 6.59
C VAL A 34 6.14 -10.47 5.59
N ARG A 35 6.80 -10.76 4.47
CA ARG A 35 7.06 -9.77 3.42
C ARG A 35 5.78 -9.27 2.75
N GLU A 36 4.81 -10.14 2.52
CA GLU A 36 3.50 -9.77 1.98
C GLU A 36 2.79 -8.77 2.91
N ARG A 37 2.69 -9.11 4.20
CA ARG A 37 2.08 -8.23 5.20
C ARG A 37 2.81 -6.89 5.32
N ALA A 38 4.14 -6.88 5.25
CA ALA A 38 4.92 -5.65 5.28
C ALA A 38 4.62 -4.74 4.07
N ARG A 39 4.47 -5.32 2.87
CA ARG A 39 4.06 -4.57 1.67
C ARG A 39 2.62 -4.07 1.78
N ASP A 40 1.71 -4.85 2.34
CA ASP A 40 0.32 -4.44 2.57
C ASP A 40 0.22 -3.27 3.56
N LEU A 41 1.01 -3.31 4.65
CA LEU A 41 1.12 -2.19 5.58
C LEU A 41 1.66 -0.93 4.86
N ARG A 42 2.63 -1.10 3.96
CA ARG A 42 3.13 0.01 3.16
C ARG A 42 2.05 0.60 2.26
N ARG A 43 1.27 -0.24 1.54
CA ARG A 43 0.13 0.20 0.72
C ARG A 43 -0.88 1.00 1.52
N LYS A 44 -1.27 0.52 2.71
CA LYS A 44 -2.20 1.22 3.61
C LYS A 44 -1.66 2.61 3.99
N SER A 45 -0.38 2.68 4.37
CA SER A 45 0.30 3.94 4.72
C SER A 45 0.42 4.92 3.54
N ASP A 46 0.68 4.39 2.34
CA ASP A 46 0.74 5.16 1.10
C ASP A 46 -0.62 5.77 0.77
N LEU A 47 -1.72 5.01 0.89
CA LEU A 47 -3.08 5.55 0.74
C LEU A 47 -3.39 6.65 1.76
N SER A 48 -3.09 6.44 3.05
CA SER A 48 -3.30 7.50 4.06
C SER A 48 -2.51 8.77 3.76
N SER A 49 -1.31 8.65 3.18
CA SER A 49 -0.51 9.80 2.77
C SER A 49 -1.13 10.53 1.58
N ILE A 50 -1.66 9.78 0.60
CA ILE A 50 -2.41 10.34 -0.53
C ILE A 50 -3.67 11.06 -0.04
N GLN A 51 -4.46 10.46 0.85
CA GLN A 51 -5.66 11.04 1.44
C GLN A 51 -5.37 12.42 2.08
N LYS A 52 -4.27 12.52 2.84
CA LYS A 52 -3.82 13.80 3.42
C LYS A 52 -3.52 14.84 2.33
N SER A 53 -2.81 14.46 1.27
CA SER A 53 -2.52 15.38 0.16
C SER A 53 -3.78 15.83 -0.59
N LEU A 54 -4.77 14.94 -0.76
CA LEU A 54 -6.07 15.26 -1.35
C LEU A 54 -6.84 16.24 -0.46
N ARG A 55 -6.74 16.11 0.87
CA ARG A 55 -7.34 17.07 1.80
C ARG A 55 -6.68 18.44 1.71
N LEU A 56 -5.36 18.51 1.58
CA LEU A 56 -4.66 19.78 1.35
C LEU A 56 -5.13 20.45 0.05
N TYR A 57 -5.29 19.68 -1.04
CA TYR A 57 -5.85 20.18 -2.29
C TYR A 57 -7.28 20.73 -2.09
N PHE A 58 -8.12 20.00 -1.36
CA PHE A 58 -9.49 20.45 -1.06
C PHE A 58 -9.51 21.73 -0.21
N ASN A 59 -8.58 21.92 0.71
CA ASN A 59 -8.52 23.14 1.51
C ASN A 59 -8.28 24.38 0.64
N ASP A 60 -7.48 24.24 -0.42
CA ASP A 60 -7.15 25.34 -1.34
C ASP A 60 -8.27 25.59 -2.37
N TYR A 61 -8.82 24.53 -2.96
CA TYR A 61 -9.74 24.65 -4.11
C TYR A 61 -11.20 24.35 -3.79
N ARG A 62 -11.51 23.90 -2.56
CA ARG A 62 -12.86 23.54 -2.10
C ARG A 62 -13.54 22.44 -2.93
N ILE A 63 -12.75 21.66 -3.66
CA ILE A 63 -13.22 20.55 -4.47
C ILE A 63 -12.13 19.48 -4.54
N PHE A 64 -12.51 18.22 -4.55
CA PHE A 64 -11.56 17.13 -4.82
C PHE A 64 -11.24 17.03 -6.31
N PRO A 65 -9.99 16.68 -6.67
CA PRO A 65 -9.59 16.51 -8.07
C PRO A 65 -10.45 15.45 -8.76
N THR A 66 -10.66 15.57 -10.07
CA THR A 66 -11.45 14.54 -10.79
C THR A 66 -10.61 13.26 -10.97
N SER A 67 -11.25 12.14 -11.29
CA SER A 67 -10.54 10.93 -11.69
C SER A 67 -10.42 10.83 -13.21
N SER A 68 -9.25 10.46 -13.72
CA SER A 68 -9.04 10.12 -15.13
C SER A 68 -9.68 8.77 -15.49
N ALA A 69 -9.76 8.48 -16.79
CA ALA A 69 -10.23 7.18 -17.30
C ALA A 69 -9.40 5.99 -16.78
N ASN A 70 -8.14 6.21 -16.41
CA ASN A 70 -7.25 5.19 -15.86
C ASN A 70 -7.23 5.18 -14.31
N PHE A 71 -8.20 5.84 -13.67
CA PHE A 71 -8.30 5.96 -12.21
C PHE A 71 -7.04 6.60 -11.58
N ALA A 72 -6.42 7.55 -12.28
CA ALA A 72 -5.41 8.45 -11.73
C ALA A 72 -6.04 9.80 -11.36
N ILE A 73 -5.36 10.56 -10.50
CA ILE A 73 -5.81 11.86 -10.02
C ILE A 73 -5.66 12.91 -11.14
N ASN A 74 -6.74 13.62 -11.48
CA ASN A 74 -6.72 14.80 -12.35
C ASN A 74 -6.80 16.06 -11.49
N GLY A 75 -5.63 16.53 -11.07
CA GLY A 75 -5.47 17.72 -10.23
C GLY A 75 -4.12 18.42 -10.44
N CYS A 76 -3.36 18.00 -11.45
CA CYS A 76 -2.01 18.50 -11.70
C CYS A 76 -1.98 19.60 -12.77
N GLY A 77 -0.88 20.34 -12.78
CA GLY A 77 -0.61 21.40 -13.76
C GLY A 77 -1.40 22.68 -13.51
N ALA A 78 -1.25 23.65 -14.42
CA ALA A 78 -1.82 25.00 -14.27
C ALA A 78 -3.35 25.04 -14.37
N SER A 79 -3.95 24.11 -15.13
CA SER A 79 -5.40 24.06 -15.35
C SER A 79 -6.11 23.08 -14.41
N HIS A 80 -5.41 22.43 -13.47
CA HIS A 80 -5.98 21.47 -12.52
C HIS A 80 -6.69 20.26 -13.14
N VAL A 81 -6.52 20.03 -14.45
CA VAL A 81 -7.15 18.93 -15.20
C VAL A 81 -6.12 17.91 -15.68
N ALA A 82 -4.83 18.18 -15.54
CA ALA A 82 -3.81 17.24 -15.98
C ALA A 82 -3.73 16.06 -15.02
N THR A 83 -3.51 14.88 -15.58
CA THR A 83 -3.32 13.64 -14.84
C THR A 83 -2.00 13.68 -14.08
N CYS A 84 -2.05 13.50 -12.77
CA CYS A 84 -0.89 13.29 -11.93
C CYS A 84 -0.32 11.89 -12.17
N SER A 85 0.95 11.81 -12.55
CA SER A 85 1.62 10.54 -12.79
C SER A 85 1.99 9.86 -11.46
N TRP A 86 1.64 8.57 -11.31
CA TRP A 86 2.15 7.77 -10.20
C TRP A 86 3.68 7.72 -10.24
N GLY A 87 4.33 7.95 -9.09
CA GLY A 87 5.79 8.15 -9.04
C GLY A 87 6.27 9.57 -9.36
N GLY A 88 5.40 10.46 -9.85
CA GLY A 88 5.65 11.88 -10.05
C GLY A 88 5.03 12.76 -8.97
N SER A 89 5.13 14.08 -9.09
CA SER A 89 4.59 15.03 -8.11
C SER A 89 3.09 15.25 -8.30
N PHE A 90 2.34 15.25 -7.19
CA PHE A 90 1.01 15.86 -7.15
C PHE A 90 1.16 17.35 -6.85
N ALA A 91 1.18 18.15 -7.91
CA ALA A 91 1.42 19.58 -7.83
C ALA A 91 0.63 20.36 -8.88
N THR A 92 0.19 21.55 -8.49
CA THR A 92 -0.31 22.60 -9.38
C THR A 92 0.85 23.52 -9.76
N SER A 93 0.59 24.56 -10.56
CA SER A 93 1.62 25.55 -10.90
C SER A 93 2.16 26.33 -9.69
N THR A 94 1.39 26.42 -8.60
CA THR A 94 1.72 27.22 -7.41
C THR A 94 2.05 26.38 -6.18
N THR A 95 1.43 25.20 -6.04
CA THR A 95 1.46 24.44 -4.79
C THR A 95 1.78 22.97 -5.06
N THR A 96 2.69 22.40 -4.28
CA THR A 96 2.97 20.95 -4.29
C THR A 96 2.30 20.29 -3.10
N TYR A 97 1.29 19.47 -3.34
CA TYR A 97 0.54 18.75 -2.31
C TYR A 97 1.24 17.47 -1.87
N MET A 98 1.96 16.83 -2.80
CA MET A 98 2.82 15.70 -2.51
C MET A 98 3.97 15.66 -3.54
N GLN A 99 5.21 15.67 -3.06
CA GLN A 99 6.40 15.68 -3.93
C GLN A 99 6.47 14.45 -4.82
N ARG A 100 6.03 13.30 -4.32
CA ARG A 100 6.04 12.04 -5.06
C ARG A 100 4.87 11.15 -4.66
N LEU A 101 3.96 10.92 -5.60
CA LEU A 101 2.91 9.91 -5.46
C LEU A 101 3.57 8.52 -5.36
N PRO A 102 3.23 7.73 -4.34
CA PRO A 102 3.84 6.42 -4.16
C PRO A 102 3.43 5.47 -5.29
N LEU A 103 4.32 4.53 -5.59
CA LEU A 103 4.08 3.39 -6.47
C LEU A 103 3.83 2.17 -5.58
N ASP A 104 3.01 1.24 -6.06
CA ASP A 104 2.82 -0.02 -5.35
C ASP A 104 4.17 -0.72 -5.13
N PRO A 105 4.47 -1.27 -3.94
CA PRO A 105 5.76 -1.87 -3.65
C PRO A 105 6.06 -3.12 -4.51
N SER A 106 5.06 -3.73 -5.13
CA SER A 106 5.20 -4.84 -6.07
C SER A 106 5.20 -4.38 -7.53
N SER A 107 5.11 -3.08 -7.78
CA SER A 107 5.18 -2.49 -9.11
C SER A 107 6.58 -2.65 -9.70
N THR A 108 6.65 -3.07 -10.96
CA THR A 108 7.91 -3.22 -11.70
C THR A 108 7.82 -2.47 -13.02
N THR A 109 8.95 -2.18 -13.66
CA THR A 109 8.97 -1.49 -14.96
C THR A 109 8.20 -2.25 -16.05
N THR A 110 8.13 -3.59 -15.95
CA THR A 110 7.43 -4.45 -16.91
C THR A 110 5.96 -4.68 -16.56
N ASN A 111 5.58 -4.56 -15.28
CA ASN A 111 4.19 -4.67 -14.81
C ASN A 111 3.89 -3.53 -13.83
N PRO A 112 3.50 -2.35 -14.31
CA PRO A 112 3.19 -1.21 -13.45
C PRO A 112 1.88 -1.48 -12.71
N ILE A 113 1.99 -1.67 -11.40
CA ILE A 113 0.83 -1.72 -10.50
C ILE A 113 0.70 -0.33 -9.87
N THR A 114 -0.49 0.24 -9.97
CA THR A 114 -0.80 1.57 -9.44
C THR A 114 -2.00 1.51 -8.53
N TYR A 115 -2.07 2.47 -7.61
CA TYR A 115 -3.31 2.75 -6.87
C TYR A 115 -4.39 3.28 -7.82
N GLN A 116 -5.65 3.14 -7.41
CA GLN A 116 -6.79 3.63 -8.18
C GLN A 116 -7.50 4.72 -7.37
N TYR A 117 -7.64 5.90 -7.96
CA TYR A 117 -8.41 7.03 -7.46
C TYR A 117 -9.70 7.15 -8.27
N TYR A 118 -10.83 7.20 -7.58
CA TYR A 118 -12.14 7.41 -8.18
C TYR A 118 -12.90 8.48 -7.40
N ARG A 119 -13.29 9.55 -8.08
CA ARG A 119 -14.21 10.54 -7.53
C ARG A 119 -15.61 10.24 -8.04
N SER A 120 -16.62 10.40 -7.19
CA SER A 120 -18.00 10.26 -7.62
C SER A 120 -18.35 11.34 -8.67
N THR A 121 -19.20 10.94 -9.62
CA THR A 121 -19.75 11.81 -10.67
C THR A 121 -21.02 12.50 -10.22
N THR A 122 -21.69 11.98 -9.19
CA THR A 122 -22.93 12.54 -8.63
C THR A 122 -22.66 13.43 -7.42
N ASP A 123 -21.58 13.19 -6.69
CA ASP A 123 -21.18 13.93 -5.50
C ASP A 123 -19.69 14.28 -5.59
N SER A 124 -19.37 15.57 -5.76
CA SER A 124 -17.98 16.02 -5.90
C SER A 124 -17.15 15.90 -4.63
N ASP A 125 -17.80 15.73 -3.47
CA ASP A 125 -17.15 15.66 -2.17
C ASP A 125 -16.78 14.22 -1.81
N GLN A 126 -17.32 13.24 -2.53
CA GLN A 126 -17.00 11.82 -2.34
C GLN A 126 -15.94 11.33 -3.32
N TYR A 127 -14.91 10.70 -2.77
CA TYR A 127 -13.93 9.93 -3.53
C TYR A 127 -13.54 8.66 -2.78
N ILE A 128 -12.88 7.75 -3.49
CA ILE A 128 -12.13 6.64 -2.91
C ILE A 128 -10.74 6.56 -3.54
N ILE A 129 -9.81 6.06 -2.74
CA ILE A 129 -8.53 5.53 -3.18
C ILE A 129 -8.46 4.05 -2.82
N VAL A 130 -7.98 3.23 -3.76
CA VAL A 130 -7.99 1.77 -3.68
C VAL A 130 -6.57 1.24 -3.87
N ALA A 131 -6.17 0.32 -2.99
CA ALA A 131 -4.99 -0.51 -3.15
C ALA A 131 -5.38 -1.98 -3.11
N LYS A 132 -4.70 -2.80 -3.91
CA LYS A 132 -4.88 -4.26 -3.89
C LYS A 132 -3.90 -4.89 -2.92
N LEU A 133 -4.41 -5.45 -1.84
CA LEU A 133 -3.61 -6.19 -0.89
C LEU A 133 -3.21 -7.57 -1.43
N GLU A 134 -2.07 -8.06 -1.00
CA GLU A 134 -1.61 -9.42 -1.29
C GLU A 134 -2.28 -10.42 -0.34
N ASN A 135 -2.39 -10.06 0.94
CA ASN A 135 -3.06 -10.87 1.94
C ASN A 135 -4.60 -10.77 1.83
N ARG A 136 -5.21 -11.76 1.16
CA ARG A 136 -6.67 -11.90 1.06
C ARG A 136 -7.39 -12.07 2.40
N SER A 137 -6.69 -12.49 3.44
CA SER A 137 -7.26 -12.72 4.77
C SER A 137 -7.13 -11.52 5.70
N ASP A 138 -6.67 -10.35 5.20
CA ASP A 138 -6.59 -9.13 6.00
C ASP A 138 -8.00 -8.72 6.49
N PRO A 139 -8.24 -8.58 7.82
CA PRO A 139 -9.57 -8.27 8.35
C PRO A 139 -9.99 -6.82 8.05
N GLU A 140 -9.05 -5.88 7.99
CA GLU A 140 -9.35 -4.46 7.86
C GLU A 140 -9.92 -4.11 6.49
N LYS A 141 -9.65 -4.92 5.45
CA LYS A 141 -10.20 -4.69 4.10
C LYS A 141 -11.73 -4.65 4.10
N THR A 142 -12.37 -5.55 4.85
CA THR A 142 -13.83 -5.68 4.85
C THR A 142 -14.45 -4.50 5.58
N GLU A 143 -13.84 -4.09 6.70
CA GLU A 143 -14.27 -2.91 7.45
C GLU A 143 -14.08 -1.63 6.63
N SER A 144 -12.94 -1.49 5.96
CA SER A 144 -12.62 -0.39 5.06
C SER A 144 -13.63 -0.27 3.92
N GLN A 145 -13.95 -1.38 3.26
CA GLN A 145 -14.98 -1.43 2.21
C GLN A 145 -16.36 -1.07 2.74
N ALA A 146 -16.72 -1.53 3.95
CA ALA A 146 -18.00 -1.22 4.57
C ALA A 146 -18.13 0.28 4.90
N ARG A 147 -17.06 0.89 5.45
CA ARG A 147 -17.01 2.34 5.74
C ARG A 147 -17.21 3.18 4.48
N CYS A 148 -16.65 2.75 3.35
CA CYS A 148 -16.71 3.48 2.09
C CYS A 148 -17.77 2.94 1.11
N SER A 149 -18.73 2.14 1.60
CA SER A 149 -19.66 1.37 0.76
C SER A 149 -20.50 2.22 -0.20
N ALA A 150 -20.88 3.43 0.20
CA ALA A 150 -21.68 4.35 -0.63
C ALA A 150 -21.06 4.61 -2.02
N ILE A 151 -19.75 4.80 -2.06
CA ILE A 151 -19.00 5.10 -3.28
C ILE A 151 -18.24 3.87 -3.81
N TYR A 152 -17.81 2.96 -2.93
CA TYR A 152 -17.15 1.72 -3.36
C TYR A 152 -18.07 0.81 -4.20
N ASN A 153 -19.38 0.86 -3.98
CA ASN A 153 -20.34 0.11 -4.79
C ASN A 153 -20.52 0.65 -6.20
N SER A 154 -20.34 1.96 -6.41
CA SER A 154 -20.38 2.59 -7.73
C SER A 154 -19.04 2.60 -8.44
N PHE A 155 -17.97 2.13 -7.79
CA PHE A 155 -16.64 2.03 -8.37
C PHE A 155 -16.59 0.99 -9.49
N THR A 156 -16.30 1.45 -10.70
CA THR A 156 -16.24 0.64 -11.93
C THR A 156 -14.81 0.28 -12.37
N GLY A 157 -13.81 0.54 -11.52
CA GLY A 157 -12.43 0.16 -11.80
C GLY A 157 -12.19 -1.35 -11.72
N ASN A 158 -10.93 -1.75 -11.58
CA ASN A 158 -10.54 -3.16 -11.47
C ASN A 158 -10.90 -3.71 -10.08
N LYS A 159 -12.17 -3.62 -9.69
CA LYS A 159 -12.68 -3.98 -8.37
C LYS A 159 -12.46 -5.46 -8.09
N ASP A 160 -11.81 -5.76 -6.97
CA ASP A 160 -11.59 -7.10 -6.45
C ASP A 160 -11.88 -7.09 -4.95
N VAL A 161 -13.11 -7.45 -4.59
CA VAL A 161 -13.59 -7.44 -3.19
C VAL A 161 -12.70 -8.29 -2.27
N THR A 162 -12.00 -9.29 -2.82
CA THR A 162 -11.12 -10.17 -2.03
C THR A 162 -9.78 -9.53 -1.66
N LYS A 163 -9.39 -8.43 -2.31
CA LYS A 163 -8.09 -7.77 -2.15
C LYS A 163 -8.15 -6.28 -1.89
N ASP A 164 -9.24 -5.62 -2.29
CA ASP A 164 -9.31 -4.17 -2.28
C ASP A 164 -9.37 -3.64 -0.85
N TYR A 165 -8.40 -2.80 -0.50
CA TYR A 165 -8.45 -1.93 0.66
C TYR A 165 -8.70 -0.51 0.19
N VAL A 166 -9.67 0.16 0.79
CA VAL A 166 -10.19 1.44 0.34
C VAL A 166 -10.17 2.52 1.43
N ILE A 167 -9.86 3.75 1.03
CA ILE A 167 -10.04 4.92 1.88
C ILE A 167 -10.94 5.89 1.13
N CYS A 168 -11.97 6.40 1.80
CA CYS A 168 -12.89 7.39 1.26
C CYS A 168 -12.57 8.79 1.78
N ALA A 169 -13.27 9.78 1.22
CA ALA A 169 -13.29 11.13 1.77
C ALA A 169 -13.70 11.13 3.26
N GLU A 170 -13.05 11.98 4.05
CA GLU A 170 -13.41 12.32 5.43
C GLU A 170 -14.15 13.66 5.51
#